data_AF-A0A6M0LL75-F1
#
_entry.id   AF-A0A6M0LL75-F1
#
_cell.length_a   1.000
_cell.length_b   1.000
_cell.length_c   1.000
_cell.angle_alpha   90.00
_cell.angle_beta   90.00
_cell.angle_gamma   90.00
#
_symmetry.space_group_name_H-M   'P 1'
#
loop_
_entity.id
_entity.type
_entity.pdbx_description
1 polymer ?
#
loop_
_entity_poly.entity_id
_entity_poly.type
_entity_poly.pdbx_seq_one_letter_code
_entity_poly.pdbx_strand_id
1 'polypeptide(L)' 'MVLGNNLFESFKEDVTEAVIPVSVYADTFRRRFIDTAGKLIRHAGKLVLKVSKVDFVRLKFDRLYEKCLIGLPQLC' A
#
# COMPACT_ATOMS: atom_id res chain seq x y z
N MET A 1 -12.47 -10.33 13.68
CA MET A 1 -12.89 -11.18 12.54
C MET A 1 -11.65 -11.71 11.84
N VAL A 2 -11.53 -13.03 11.67
CA VAL A 2 -10.29 -13.72 11.22
C VAL A 2 -9.90 -13.36 9.78
N LEU A 3 -10.86 -13.28 8.86
CA LEU A 3 -10.60 -13.00 7.44
C LEU A 3 -9.89 -11.65 7.21
N GLY A 4 -10.35 -10.59 7.88
CA GLY A 4 -9.75 -9.26 7.75
C GLY A 4 -8.32 -9.20 8.29
N ASN A 5 -8.05 -9.94 9.38
CA ASN A 5 -6.70 -10.08 9.91
C ASN A 5 -5.78 -10.81 8.92
N ASN A 6 -6.24 -11.90 8.31
CA ASN A 6 -5.44 -12.65 7.35
C ASN A 6 -5.13 -11.81 6.11
N LEU A 7 -6.11 -11.10 5.54
CA LEU A 7 -5.89 -10.21 4.40
C LEU A 7 -4.87 -9.11 4.73
N PHE A 8 -4.96 -8.55 5.93
CA PHE A 8 -4.05 -7.52 6.41
C PHE A 8 -2.61 -8.04 6.57
N GLU A 9 -2.43 -9.21 7.19
CA GLU A 9 -1.10 -9.81 7.37
C GLU A 9 -0.51 -10.29 6.03
N SER A 10 -1.30 -10.87 5.13
CA SER A 10 -0.83 -11.21 3.78
C SER A 10 -0.41 -9.97 2.99
N PHE A 11 -1.14 -8.85 3.09
CA PHE A 11 -0.71 -7.60 2.45
C PHE A 11 0.61 -7.08 3.02
N LYS A 12 0.84 -7.24 4.33
CA LYS A 12 2.11 -6.87 4.96
C LYS A 12 3.27 -7.66 4.37
N GLU A 13 3.10 -8.97 4.25
CA GLU A 13 4.08 -9.91 3.69
C GLU A 13 4.33 -9.66 2.20
N ASP A 14 3.29 -9.71 1.37
CA ASP A 14 3.45 -9.72 -0.08
C ASP A 14 3.91 -8.36 -0.64
N VAL A 15 3.35 -7.27 -0.10
CA VAL A 15 3.50 -5.93 -0.69
C VAL A 15 4.52 -5.10 0.08
N THR A 16 4.36 -4.96 1.40
CA THR A 16 5.04 -3.90 2.15
C THR A 16 6.31 -4.30 2.89
N GLU A 17 6.66 -5.59 2.94
CA GLU A 17 7.79 -6.14 3.71
C GLU A 17 9.12 -5.37 3.51
N ALA A 18 9.35 -4.81 2.32
CA ALA A 18 10.57 -4.13 1.94
C ALA A 18 10.69 -2.70 2.50
N VAL A 19 9.61 -2.16 3.08
CA VAL A 19 9.53 -0.79 3.62
C VAL A 19 8.97 -0.75 5.04
N ILE A 20 8.10 -1.69 5.41
CA ILE A 20 7.56 -1.83 6.76
C ILE A 20 7.74 -3.30 7.16
N PRO A 21 8.47 -3.59 8.26
CA PRO A 21 8.68 -4.96 8.70
C PRO A 21 7.35 -5.67 8.99
N VAL A 22 7.22 -6.93 8.59
CA VAL A 22 6.01 -7.74 8.86
C VAL A 22 5.75 -7.90 10.36
N SER A 23 6.79 -7.83 11.20
CA SER A 23 6.67 -7.96 12.66
C SER A 23 5.97 -6.78 13.35
N VAL A 24 5.72 -5.66 12.67
CA VAL A 24 5.08 -4.51 13.32
C VAL A 24 3.62 -4.80 13.67
N TYR A 25 3.18 -4.30 14.83
CA TYR A 25 1.78 -4.35 15.24
C TYR A 25 0.87 -3.58 14.27
N ALA A 26 -0.39 -4.00 14.21
CA ALA A 26 -1.38 -3.46 13.30
C ALA A 26 -1.60 -1.94 13.47
N ASP A 27 -1.56 -1.42 14.70
CA ASP A 27 -1.68 0.02 14.96
C ASP A 27 -0.51 0.81 14.37
N THR A 28 0.70 0.26 14.47
CA THR A 28 1.92 0.88 13.97
C THR A 28 1.92 0.87 12.45
N PHE A 29 1.52 -0.26 11.83
CA PHE A 29 1.35 -0.34 10.40
C PHE A 29 0.31 0.67 9.90
N ARG A 30 -0.86 0.73 10.53
CA ARG A 30 -1.94 1.65 10.16
C ARG A 30 -1.44 3.09 10.15
N ARG A 31 -0.79 3.54 11.23
CA ARG A 31 -0.25 4.91 11.34
C ARG A 31 0.83 5.20 10.30
N ARG A 32 1.63 4.20 9.93
CA ARG A 32 2.76 4.37 9.00
C ARG A 32 2.33 4.34 7.53
N PHE A 33 1.33 3.52 7.19
CA PHE A 33 0.92 3.24 5.82
C PHE A 33 -0.49 3.74 5.50
N ILE A 34 -1.50 3.29 6.25
CA ILE A 34 -2.92 3.54 5.94
C ILE A 34 -3.29 5.00 6.21
N ASP A 35 -2.84 5.56 7.33
CA ASP A 35 -3.12 6.96 7.70
C ASP A 35 -2.21 7.95 6.93
N THR A 36 -1.64 7.54 5.80
CA THR A 36 -0.86 8.43 4.91
C THR A 36 -1.79 9.37 4.17
N ALA A 37 -1.53 10.67 4.26
CA ALA A 37 -2.32 11.67 3.56
C ALA A 37 -2.17 11.54 2.03
N GLY A 38 -3.30 11.41 1.35
CA GLY A 38 -3.36 11.34 -0.11
C GLY A 38 -4.68 11.85 -0.65
N LYS A 39 -4.68 12.20 -1.94
CA LYS A 39 -5.87 12.65 -2.67
C LYS A 39 -6.04 11.77 -3.91
N LEU A 40 -7.12 11.00 -3.93
CA LEU A 40 -7.56 10.31 -5.15
C LEU A 40 -8.28 11.29 -6.07
N ILE A 41 -7.85 11.34 -7.33
CA ILE A 41 -8.46 12.16 -8.36
C ILE A 41 -8.68 11.33 -9.62
N ARG A 42 -9.66 11.74 -10.44
CA ARG A 42 -9.77 11.26 -11.82
C ARG A 42 -9.21 12.32 -12.77
N HIS A 43 -8.30 11.92 -13.64
CA HIS A 43 -7.71 12.81 -14.64
C HIS A 43 -7.38 12.02 -15.90
N ALA A 44 -7.78 12.53 -17.08
CA ALA A 44 -7.55 11.90 -18.38
C ALA A 44 -7.93 10.41 -18.43
N GLY A 45 -9.09 10.05 -17.85
CA GLY A 45 -9.57 8.67 -17.79
C GLY A 45 -8.88 7.75 -16.78
N LYS A 46 -7.86 8.25 -16.05
CA LYS A 46 -7.10 7.48 -15.05
C LYS A 46 -7.51 7.87 -13.64
N LEU A 47 -7.51 6.89 -12.72
CA LEU A 47 -7.57 7.14 -11.28
C LEU A 47 -6.14 7.33 -10.78
N VAL A 48 -5.86 8.49 -10.17
CA VAL A 48 -4.51 8.87 -9.73
C VAL A 48 -4.53 9.18 -8.23
N LEU A 49 -3.65 8.53 -7.47
CA LEU A 49 -3.38 8.85 -6.09
C LEU A 49 -2.26 9.89 -6.00
N LYS A 50 -2.60 11.10 -5.56
CA LYS A 50 -1.60 12.14 -5.23
C LYS A 50 -1.21 11.99 -3.76
N VAL A 51 0.09 11.88 -3.49
CA VAL A 51 0.65 11.85 -2.12
C VAL A 51 1.75 12.90 -1.98
N SER A 52 2.14 13.20 -0.75
CA SER A 52 3.31 14.06 -0.50
C SER A 52 4.57 13.41 -1.07
N LYS A 53 5.53 14.22 -1.54
CA LYS A 53 6.83 13.69 -2.02
C LYS A 53 7.56 12.93 -0.90
N VAL A 54 7.42 13.38 0.34
CA VAL A 54 8.05 12.77 1.51
C VAL A 54 7.53 11.35 1.70
N ASP A 55 6.20 11.17 1.69
CA ASP A 55 5.60 9.85 1.83
C ASP A 55 5.87 8.94 0.63
N PHE A 56 5.86 9.50 -0.59
CA PHE A 56 6.18 8.75 -1.81
C PHE A 56 7.56 8.09 -1.71
N VAL A 57 8.57 8.85 -1.30
CA VAL A 57 9.95 8.37 -1.16
C VAL A 57 10.10 7.46 0.06
N ARG A 58 9.55 7.86 1.21
CA ARG A 58 9.63 7.10 2.47
C ARG A 58 9.05 5.69 2.33
N LEU A 59 7.88 5.59 1.68
CA LEU A 59 7.17 4.32 1.50
C LEU A 59 7.54 3.62 0.19
N LYS A 60 8.42 4.21 -0.64
CA LYS A 60 8.79 3.68 -1.98
C LYS A 60 7.55 3.28 -2.78
N PHE A 61 6.60 4.21 -2.90
CA PHE A 61 5.28 3.97 -3.48
C PHE A 61 5.35 3.46 -4.92
N ASP A 62 6.37 3.85 -5.68
CA ASP A 62 6.71 3.31 -7.00
C ASP A 62 6.81 1.77 -6.96
N ARG A 63 7.66 1.24 -6.08
CA ARG A 63 7.92 -0.20 -5.97
C ARG A 63 6.74 -0.96 -5.41
N LEU A 64 6.06 -0.38 -4.42
CA LEU A 64 4.86 -1.00 -3.84
C LEU A 64 3.75 -1.13 -4.88
N TYR A 65 3.58 -0.11 -5.71
CA TYR A 65 2.60 -0.15 -6.79
C TYR A 65 2.95 -1.19 -7.84
N GLU A 66 4.22 -1.31 -8.23
CA GLU A 66 4.70 -2.35 -9.14
C GLU A 66 4.45 -3.77 -8.59
N LYS A 67 4.73 -4.01 -7.30
CA LYS A 67 4.42 -5.28 -6.63
C LYS A 67 2.94 -5.64 -6.72
N CYS A 68 2.06 -4.66 -6.49
CA CYS A 68 0.62 -4.87 -6.64
C CYS A 68 0.22 -5.24 -8.08
N LEU A 69 0.86 -4.66 -9.09
CA LEU A 69 0.57 -4.97 -10.50
C LEU A 69 1.01 -6.38 -10.91
N ILE A 70 2.10 -6.90 -10.35
CA ILE A 70 2.63 -8.23 -10.68
C ILE A 70 1.77 -9.34 -10.05
N GLY A 71 1.28 -9.12 -8.82
CA GLY A 71 0.50 -10.11 -8.07
C GLY A 71 -0.99 -10.16 -8.43
N LEU A 72 -1.50 -9.20 -9.21
CA LEU A 72 -2.85 -9.25 -9.73
C LEU A 72 -2.85 -10.13 -10.99
N PRO A 73 -3.48 -11.32 -10.99
CA PRO A 73 -3.86 -11.94 -12.26
C PRO A 73 -4.68 -10.89 -13.00
N GLN A 74 -4.27 -10.56 -14.22
CA GLN A 74 -4.87 -9.54 -15.07
C GLN A 74 -6.40 -9.70 -15.06
N LEU A 75 -7.09 -8.96 -14.19
CA LEU A 75 -8.53 -8.74 -14.28
C LEU A 75 -8.71 -7.69 -15.37
N CYS A 76 -8.49 -8.16 -16.59
CA CYS A 76 -8.91 -7.61 -17.86
C CYS A 76 -9.83 -8.65 -18.50
#